data_AF-A0AA39UAP1-F1
#
_entry.id   AF-A0AA39UAP1-F1
#
_cell.length_a   1.000
_cell.length_b   1.000
_cell.length_c   1.000
_cell.angle_alpha   90.00
_cell.angle_beta   90.00
_cell.angle_gamma   90.00
#
_symmetry.space_group_name_H-M   'P 1'
#
loop_
_entity.id
_entity.type
_entity.pdbx_description
1 polymer ?
#
loop_
_entity_poly.entity_id
_entity_poly.type
_entity_poly.pdbx_seq_one_letter_code
_entity_poly.pdbx_strand_id
1 'polypeptide(L)'
;MHLIHKGHGYPFWYPEPDSSCMTAYTEWGVHPGDVGILNNISGFNYLFNIFHDADDPVNNGNVPLGFHPLQAQNSESLQIIPACYHYSITSANVNYTEISASVSTNAGASFEFTTTKKSAAILCLPNSATKREILNKKAIREYATANGVAWYTYVNQYLGREASNRTLYVVTGCDKTDSWGIAAIAKPSQS
;
A
#
# COMPACT_ATOMS: atom_id res chain seq x y z
N MET A 1 1.49 12.94 -9.58
CA MET A 1 1.67 11.64 -8.91
C MET A 1 3.17 11.43 -8.67
N HIS A 2 3.70 11.71 -7.47
CA HIS A 2 5.16 11.88 -7.25
C HIS A 2 5.88 10.64 -6.68
N LEU A 3 5.16 9.67 -6.09
CA LEU A 3 5.75 8.47 -5.47
C LEU A 3 6.13 7.37 -6.47
N ILE A 4 5.34 7.17 -7.54
CA ILE A 4 5.63 6.18 -8.58
C ILE A 4 6.97 6.49 -9.26
N HIS A 5 7.22 7.76 -9.60
CA HIS A 5 8.48 8.18 -10.22
C HIS A 5 9.70 8.01 -9.31
N LYS A 6 9.49 7.89 -7.99
CA LYS A 6 10.55 7.63 -7.00
C LYS A 6 10.68 6.14 -6.64
N GLY A 7 9.91 5.25 -7.27
CA GLY A 7 9.95 3.82 -6.99
C GLY A 7 9.27 3.40 -5.67
N HIS A 8 8.51 4.29 -5.03
CA HIS A 8 7.80 4.00 -3.77
C HIS A 8 6.39 3.41 -3.98
N GLY A 9 6.01 3.10 -5.22
CA GLY A 9 4.70 2.53 -5.54
C GLY A 9 3.57 3.55 -5.65
N TYR A 10 2.33 3.07 -5.56
CA TYR A 10 1.12 3.88 -5.67
C TYR A 10 0.76 4.49 -4.31
N PRO A 11 0.63 5.83 -4.20
CA PRO A 11 0.05 6.45 -3.01
C PRO A 11 -1.41 6.05 -2.90
N PHE A 12 -1.79 5.39 -1.80
CA PHE A 12 -3.20 5.25 -1.43
C PHE A 12 -3.64 6.53 -0.72
N TRP A 13 -4.68 7.18 -1.23
CA TRP A 13 -5.22 8.39 -0.60
C TRP A 13 -6.04 8.07 0.65
N TYR A 14 -6.60 6.86 0.70
CA TYR A 14 -7.26 6.28 1.86
C TYR A 14 -6.50 5.02 2.26
N PRO A 15 -5.55 5.13 3.21
CA PRO A 15 -4.73 3.99 3.63
C PRO A 15 -5.47 3.05 4.58
N GLU A 16 -6.59 3.50 5.15
CA GLU A 16 -7.41 2.66 6.02
C GLU A 16 -8.02 1.51 5.21
N PRO A 17 -7.92 0.26 5.71
CA PRO A 17 -8.66 -0.84 5.12
C PRO A 17 -10.14 -0.51 5.12
N ASP A 18 -10.81 -0.81 4.02
CA ASP A 18 -12.25 -0.65 3.90
C ASP A 18 -12.93 -1.37 5.07
N SER A 19 -13.65 -0.62 5.90
CA SER A 19 -14.31 -1.15 7.10
C SER A 19 -15.45 -2.11 6.76
N SER A 20 -15.86 -2.17 5.48
CA SER A 20 -16.76 -3.20 4.95
C SER A 20 -16.07 -4.52 4.64
N CYS A 21 -14.73 -4.56 4.69
CA CYS A 21 -13.95 -5.78 4.57
C CYS A 21 -13.94 -6.56 5.90
N MET A 22 -13.78 -7.88 5.80
CA MET A 22 -13.88 -8.81 6.92
C MET A 22 -12.88 -8.50 8.04
N THR A 23 -13.28 -8.67 9.31
CA THR A 23 -12.53 -8.27 10.52
C THR A 23 -11.06 -8.71 10.51
N ALA A 24 -10.77 -9.92 10.01
CA ALA A 24 -9.41 -10.46 9.92
C ALA A 24 -8.51 -9.67 8.95
N TYR A 25 -9.06 -9.12 7.87
CA TYR A 25 -8.33 -8.26 6.94
C TYR A 25 -8.29 -6.80 7.43
N THR A 26 -9.33 -6.33 8.13
CA THR A 26 -9.39 -4.94 8.63
C THR A 26 -8.30 -4.63 9.65
N GLU A 27 -7.92 -5.60 10.48
CA GLU A 27 -6.81 -5.44 11.43
C GLU A 27 -5.44 -5.33 10.75
N TRP A 28 -5.29 -5.98 9.60
CA TRP A 28 -4.01 -6.20 8.95
C TRP A 28 -3.80 -5.19 7.81
N GLY A 29 -4.86 -4.79 7.11
CA GLY A 29 -4.80 -3.96 5.92
C GLY A 29 -4.03 -4.62 4.78
N VAL A 30 -3.66 -3.83 3.77
CA VAL A 30 -2.96 -4.32 2.57
C VAL A 30 -1.64 -5.00 2.94
N HIS A 31 -1.39 -6.17 2.38
CA HIS A 31 -0.22 -7.02 2.60
C HIS A 31 0.37 -7.57 1.30
N PRO A 32 1.66 -7.92 1.29
CA PRO A 32 2.23 -8.62 0.14
C PRO A 32 1.49 -9.94 -0.13
N GLY A 33 1.23 -10.20 -1.40
CA GLY A 33 0.44 -11.34 -1.87
C GLY A 33 -1.02 -11.00 -2.15
N ASP A 34 -1.53 -9.87 -1.65
CA ASP A 34 -2.91 -9.46 -1.91
C ASP A 34 -3.14 -9.21 -3.39
N VAL A 35 -4.20 -9.79 -3.92
CA VAL A 35 -4.77 -9.51 -5.23
C VAL A 35 -5.94 -8.56 -5.04
N GLY A 36 -5.97 -7.52 -5.84
CA GLY A 36 -7.03 -6.53 -5.75
C GLY A 36 -7.15 -5.65 -6.98
N ILE A 37 -8.18 -4.81 -6.95
CA ILE A 37 -8.48 -3.83 -8.00
C ILE A 37 -8.15 -2.43 -7.45
N LEU A 38 -7.40 -1.65 -8.23
CA LEU A 38 -7.26 -0.22 -7.95
C LEU A 38 -8.49 0.52 -8.47
N ASN A 39 -9.20 1.20 -7.56
CA ASN A 39 -10.34 2.01 -7.94
C ASN A 39 -9.91 3.42 -8.40
N ASN A 40 -10.85 4.17 -8.99
CA ASN A 40 -10.60 5.50 -9.56
C ASN A 40 -10.23 6.57 -8.52
N ILE A 41 -10.43 6.29 -7.23
CA ILE A 41 -10.08 7.18 -6.11
C ILE A 41 -8.80 6.74 -5.39
N SER A 42 -7.98 5.90 -6.04
CA SER A 42 -6.72 5.37 -5.47
C SER A 42 -6.93 4.62 -4.15
N GLY A 43 -7.97 3.81 -4.06
CA GLY A 43 -8.20 2.80 -3.03
C GLY A 43 -7.94 1.39 -3.59
N PHE A 44 -7.52 0.47 -2.71
CA PHE A 44 -7.29 -0.93 -3.04
C PHE A 44 -8.48 -1.78 -2.59
N ASN A 45 -9.22 -2.34 -3.55
CA ASN A 45 -10.27 -3.29 -3.24
C ASN A 45 -9.69 -4.71 -3.22
N TYR A 46 -9.50 -5.24 -2.02
CA TYR A 46 -9.01 -6.59 -1.77
C TYR A 46 -9.95 -7.67 -2.32
N LEU A 47 -9.36 -8.76 -2.83
CA LEU A 47 -10.07 -9.94 -3.32
C LEU A 47 -9.64 -11.20 -2.57
N PHE A 48 -8.35 -11.55 -2.65
CA PHE A 48 -7.74 -12.72 -1.99
C PHE A 48 -6.22 -12.55 -1.89
N ASN A 49 -5.54 -13.35 -1.09
CA ASN A 49 -4.08 -13.40 -0.99
C ASN A 49 -3.53 -14.71 -1.60
N ILE A 50 -2.50 -14.58 -2.45
CA ILE A 50 -1.91 -15.72 -3.17
C ILE A 50 -1.07 -16.64 -2.30
N PHE A 51 -0.67 -16.23 -1.10
CA PHE A 51 0.20 -17.02 -0.21
C PHE A 51 -0.60 -17.85 0.81
N HIS A 52 -1.88 -17.55 0.99
CA HIS A 52 -2.76 -18.23 1.91
C HIS A 52 -3.61 -19.27 1.17
N ASP A 53 -3.93 -20.38 1.83
CA ASP A 53 -4.84 -21.39 1.29
C ASP A 53 -6.26 -20.83 1.12
N ALA A 54 -7.10 -21.56 0.38
CA ALA A 54 -8.48 -21.13 0.09
C ALA A 54 -9.32 -21.01 1.38
N ASP A 55 -9.11 -21.90 2.34
CA ASP A 55 -9.83 -22.00 3.62
C ASP A 55 -9.20 -21.16 4.74
N ASP A 56 -8.04 -20.55 4.50
CA ASP A 56 -7.42 -19.62 5.43
C ASP A 56 -8.38 -18.44 5.73
N PRO A 57 -8.49 -17.96 6.97
CA PRO A 57 -9.36 -16.83 7.34
C PRO A 57 -9.17 -15.56 6.48
N VAL A 58 -7.99 -15.32 5.91
CA VAL A 58 -7.70 -14.19 5.02
C VAL A 58 -8.44 -14.32 3.69
N ASN A 59 -8.57 -15.54 3.17
CA ASN A 59 -9.24 -15.84 1.90
C ASN A 59 -10.70 -16.24 2.10
N ASN A 60 -10.99 -17.04 3.12
CA ASN A 60 -12.32 -17.48 3.55
C ASN A 60 -13.18 -17.99 2.37
N GLY A 61 -12.59 -18.84 1.54
CA GLY A 61 -13.22 -19.42 0.35
C GLY A 61 -13.40 -18.46 -0.83
N ASN A 62 -13.04 -17.18 -0.71
CA ASN A 62 -13.20 -16.17 -1.76
C ASN A 62 -12.02 -16.16 -2.73
N VAL A 63 -11.79 -17.31 -3.37
CA VAL A 63 -10.70 -17.51 -4.32
C VAL A 63 -11.22 -18.03 -5.68
N PRO A 64 -10.44 -17.87 -6.76
CA PRO A 64 -10.75 -18.48 -8.05
C PRO A 64 -10.90 -20.02 -7.97
N LEU A 65 -11.69 -20.60 -8.88
CA LEU A 65 -11.83 -22.05 -8.97
C LEU A 65 -10.48 -22.72 -9.28
N GLY A 66 -10.14 -23.77 -8.53
CA GLY A 66 -8.86 -24.48 -8.69
C GLY A 66 -7.65 -23.69 -8.15
N PHE A 67 -7.89 -22.69 -7.31
CA PHE A 67 -6.83 -21.93 -6.66
C PHE A 67 -5.94 -22.84 -5.79
N HIS A 68 -4.64 -22.65 -5.95
CA HIS A 68 -3.60 -23.25 -5.11
C HIS A 68 -2.61 -22.16 -4.73
N PRO A 69 -2.29 -21.97 -3.44
CA PRO A 69 -1.42 -20.88 -3.04
C PRO A 69 -0.04 -21.01 -3.68
N LEU A 70 0.54 -19.86 -4.02
CA LEU A 70 1.95 -19.75 -4.34
C LEU A 70 2.71 -20.09 -3.06
N GLN A 71 3.29 -21.29 -3.01
CA GLN A 71 4.16 -21.69 -1.91
C GLN A 71 5.27 -20.66 -1.77
N ALA A 72 5.35 -20.02 -0.60
CA ALA A 72 6.47 -19.14 -0.28
C ALA A 72 7.72 -20.00 -0.27
N GLN A 73 8.45 -20.01 -1.39
CA GLN A 73 9.75 -20.65 -1.49
C GLN A 73 10.68 -19.89 -0.55
N ASN A 74 10.73 -20.34 0.71
CA ASN A 74 11.51 -19.89 1.84
C ASN A 74 11.08 -18.54 2.47
N SER A 75 11.20 -18.47 3.81
CA SER A 75 11.10 -17.23 4.60
C SER A 75 12.07 -16.12 4.16
N GLU A 76 13.11 -16.47 3.39
CA GLU A 76 14.06 -15.52 2.79
C GLU A 76 13.43 -14.63 1.70
N SER A 77 12.23 -14.96 1.23
CA SER A 77 11.55 -14.19 0.20
C SER A 77 10.86 -12.93 0.72
N LEU A 78 10.61 -12.80 2.04
CA LEU A 78 10.01 -11.61 2.64
C LEU A 78 11.08 -10.79 3.39
N GLN A 79 11.37 -9.60 2.88
CA GLN A 79 12.22 -8.62 3.54
C GLN A 79 11.38 -7.67 4.40
N ILE A 80 11.77 -7.52 5.66
CA ILE A 80 11.16 -6.55 6.59
C ILE A 80 12.24 -5.54 6.98
N ILE A 81 12.01 -4.27 6.69
CA ILE A 81 12.94 -3.17 6.99
C ILE A 81 12.22 -2.20 7.94
N PRO A 82 12.48 -2.27 9.26
CA PRO A 82 11.93 -1.31 10.21
C PRO A 82 12.59 0.06 10.02
N ALA A 83 11.90 1.12 10.44
CA ALA A 83 12.37 2.49 10.38
C ALA A 83 12.93 2.89 8.99
N CYS A 84 12.25 2.48 7.91
CA CYS A 84 12.76 2.63 6.55
C CYS A 84 12.70 4.07 6.02
N TYR A 85 12.02 4.95 6.73
CA TYR A 85 12.01 6.39 6.50
C TYR A 85 12.60 7.12 7.70
N HIS A 86 13.03 8.37 7.51
CA HIS A 86 13.20 9.28 8.64
C HIS A 86 11.80 9.67 9.14
N TYR A 87 11.52 10.97 9.22
CA TYR A 87 10.25 11.46 9.74
C TYR A 87 9.31 12.04 8.69
N SER A 88 9.78 12.22 7.44
CA SER A 88 8.93 12.74 6.37
C SER A 88 9.33 12.28 4.98
N ILE A 89 8.35 12.23 4.09
CA ILE A 89 8.49 12.09 2.65
C ILE A 89 7.92 13.35 2.00
N THR A 90 8.73 14.07 1.24
CA THR A 90 8.32 15.34 0.64
C THR A 90 8.47 15.34 -0.89
N SER A 91 7.67 16.18 -1.55
CA SER A 91 7.92 16.56 -2.95
C SER A 91 9.28 17.25 -3.09
N ALA A 92 9.93 17.14 -4.25
CA ALA A 92 11.20 17.82 -4.49
C ALA A 92 11.16 19.32 -4.09
N ASN A 93 12.18 19.80 -3.38
CA ASN A 93 12.37 21.19 -2.92
C ASN A 93 11.48 21.66 -1.75
N VAL A 94 11.09 20.76 -0.85
CA VAL A 94 10.59 21.14 0.47
C VAL A 94 11.74 21.07 1.46
N ASN A 95 12.01 22.18 2.15
CA ASN A 95 12.92 22.18 3.29
C ASN A 95 12.13 21.82 4.55
N TYR A 96 12.75 21.04 5.43
CA TYR A 96 12.14 20.58 6.66
C TYR A 96 13.10 20.83 7.83
N THR A 97 12.53 21.30 8.94
CA THR A 97 13.23 21.45 10.23
C THR A 97 12.44 20.70 11.30
N GLU A 98 13.12 19.82 12.03
CA GLU A 98 12.57 19.19 13.22
C GLU A 98 12.59 20.18 14.38
N ILE A 99 11.43 20.43 14.98
CA ILE A 99 11.34 21.23 16.20
C ILE A 99 11.09 20.25 17.34
N SER A 100 12.17 19.79 17.97
CA SER A 100 12.08 18.96 19.17
C SER A 100 11.42 19.75 20.29
N ALA A 101 10.30 19.24 20.82
CA ALA A 101 9.63 19.84 21.97
C ALA A 101 10.52 19.73 23.22
N SER A 102 10.77 20.86 23.87
CA SER A 102 11.43 20.94 25.17
C SER A 102 10.65 20.15 26.23
N VAL A 103 11.38 19.64 27.23
CA VAL A 103 10.91 18.79 28.33
C VAL A 103 9.77 19.45 29.12
N SER A 104 8.54 19.25 28.70
CA SER A 104 7.33 19.52 29.50
C SER A 104 6.22 18.56 29.09
N THR A 105 6.19 17.41 29.77
CA THR A 105 5.13 16.39 30.02
C THR A 105 4.09 15.98 28.95
N ASN A 106 3.98 16.64 27.80
CA ASN A 106 3.12 16.25 26.67
C ASN A 106 3.97 16.32 25.39
N ALA A 107 4.90 15.38 25.24
CA ALA A 107 5.86 15.35 24.14
C ALA A 107 5.20 14.90 22.83
N GLY A 108 4.75 15.87 22.01
CA GLY A 108 4.42 15.66 20.60
C GLY A 108 5.57 16.11 19.71
N ALA A 109 5.92 15.32 18.70
CA ALA A 109 6.87 15.75 17.67
C ALA A 109 6.22 16.85 16.80
N SER A 110 6.89 18.01 16.67
CA SER A 110 6.42 19.12 15.85
C SER A 110 7.30 19.24 14.60
N PHE A 111 6.65 19.41 13.45
CA PHE A 111 7.29 19.45 12.15
C PHE A 111 7.02 20.78 11.47
N GLU A 112 8.08 21.53 11.11
CA GLU A 112 7.94 22.74 10.30
C GLU A 112 8.47 22.50 8.88
N PHE A 113 7.62 22.79 7.88
CA PHE A 113 7.96 22.65 6.48
C PHE A 113 7.87 24.00 5.78
N THR A 114 8.88 24.31 4.98
CA THR A 114 8.91 25.52 4.16
C THR A 114 9.11 25.16 2.69
N THR A 115 8.38 25.85 1.82
CA THR A 115 8.50 25.67 0.37
C THR A 115 8.39 27.01 -0.34
N THR A 116 9.22 27.20 -1.35
CA THR A 116 9.16 28.36 -2.27
C THR A 116 8.32 28.07 -3.51
N LYS A 117 7.83 26.83 -3.65
CA LYS A 117 7.09 26.40 -4.84
C LYS A 117 5.60 26.68 -4.72
N LYS A 118 4.95 26.74 -5.89
CA LYS A 118 3.49 26.90 -5.99
C LYS A 118 2.74 25.64 -5.56
N SER A 119 3.41 24.49 -5.51
CA SER A 119 2.81 23.24 -5.05
C SER A 119 3.80 22.44 -4.23
N ALA A 120 3.33 21.82 -3.15
CA ALA A 120 4.10 20.88 -2.34
C ALA A 120 3.20 19.78 -1.77
N ALA A 121 3.78 18.60 -1.56
CA ALA A 121 3.14 17.50 -0.85
C ALA A 121 4.10 16.99 0.22
N ILE A 122 3.57 16.79 1.42
CA ILE A 122 4.31 16.38 2.60
C ILE A 122 3.53 15.21 3.22
N LEU A 123 4.25 14.13 3.50
CA LEU A 123 3.80 13.02 4.32
C LEU A 123 4.73 12.95 5.53
N CYS A 124 4.22 13.23 6.72
CA CYS A 124 4.91 13.04 7.98
C CYS A 124 4.70 11.61 8.47
N LEU A 125 5.76 11.00 8.96
CA LEU A 125 5.81 9.65 9.54
C LEU A 125 6.57 9.75 10.87
N PRO A 126 5.96 10.28 11.96
CA PRO A 126 6.66 10.51 13.22
C PRO A 126 7.32 9.25 13.80
N ASN A 127 6.68 8.10 13.58
CA ASN A 127 7.19 6.78 14.00
C ASN A 127 7.88 6.02 12.87
N SER A 128 8.25 6.71 11.78
CA SER A 128 8.72 6.11 10.53
C SER A 128 7.70 5.13 9.93
N ALA A 129 8.13 4.24 9.04
CA ALA A 129 7.36 3.09 8.59
C ALA A 129 8.22 1.82 8.61
N THR A 130 7.55 0.68 8.65
CA THR A 130 8.15 -0.63 8.40
C THR A 130 7.82 -1.05 6.99
N LYS A 131 8.85 -1.19 6.15
CA LYS A 131 8.71 -1.74 4.81
C LYS A 131 8.65 -3.26 4.88
N ARG A 132 7.72 -3.84 4.12
CA ARG A 132 7.61 -5.27 3.86
C ARG A 132 7.67 -5.48 2.36
N GLU A 133 8.58 -6.30 1.87
CA GLU A 133 8.78 -6.50 0.44
C GLU A 133 9.07 -7.95 0.11
N ILE A 134 8.37 -8.49 -0.90
CA ILE A 134 8.70 -9.81 -1.45
C ILE A 134 9.84 -9.64 -2.46
N LEU A 135 10.97 -10.27 -2.16
CA LEU A 135 12.17 -10.23 -2.99
C LEU A 135 11.99 -11.04 -4.28
N ASN A 136 11.30 -12.19 -4.20
CA ASN A 136 11.07 -13.05 -5.36
C ASN A 136 9.89 -12.57 -6.21
N LYS A 137 10.01 -11.36 -6.78
CA LYS A 137 9.02 -10.77 -7.69
C LYS A 137 8.84 -11.59 -8.98
N LYS A 138 9.83 -12.42 -9.34
CA LYS A 138 9.75 -13.31 -10.51
C LYS A 138 8.70 -14.39 -10.30
N ALA A 139 8.73 -15.10 -9.16
CA ALA A 139 7.74 -16.12 -8.84
C ALA A 139 6.31 -15.57 -8.82
N ILE A 140 6.12 -14.39 -8.21
CA ILE A 140 4.80 -13.71 -8.21
C ILE A 140 4.34 -13.44 -9.65
N ARG A 141 5.23 -12.91 -10.50
CA ARG A 141 4.89 -12.58 -11.89
C ARG A 141 4.51 -13.83 -12.69
N GLU A 142 5.28 -14.90 -12.56
CA GLU A 142 5.03 -16.17 -13.26
C GLU A 142 3.70 -16.78 -12.80
N TYR A 143 3.45 -16.80 -11.50
CA TYR A 143 2.19 -17.27 -10.91
C TYR A 143 0.98 -16.43 -11.37
N ALA A 144 1.08 -15.10 -11.32
CA ALA A 144 0.02 -14.21 -11.79
C ALA A 144 -0.23 -14.34 -13.30
N THR A 145 0.82 -14.56 -14.09
CA THR A 145 0.69 -14.76 -15.55
C THR A 145 -0.02 -16.08 -15.86
N ALA A 146 0.33 -17.16 -15.14
CA ALA A 146 -0.29 -18.47 -15.32
C ALA A 146 -1.77 -18.49 -14.92
N ASN A 147 -2.15 -17.73 -13.89
CA ASN A 147 -3.50 -17.75 -13.33
C ASN A 147 -4.39 -16.57 -13.77
N GLY A 148 -3.84 -15.58 -14.46
CA GLY A 148 -4.53 -14.31 -14.74
C GLY A 148 -5.89 -14.48 -15.43
N VAL A 149 -6.01 -15.44 -16.37
CA VAL A 149 -7.30 -15.75 -17.02
C VAL A 149 -8.34 -16.24 -16.00
N ALA A 150 -7.96 -17.18 -15.13
CA ALA A 150 -8.84 -17.69 -14.08
C ALA A 150 -9.25 -16.58 -13.10
N TRP A 151 -8.34 -15.65 -12.80
CA TRP A 151 -8.63 -14.51 -11.93
C TRP A 151 -9.62 -13.54 -12.55
N TYR A 152 -9.44 -13.15 -13.82
CA TYR A 152 -10.42 -12.32 -14.51
C TYR A 152 -11.79 -13.00 -14.63
N THR A 153 -11.81 -14.30 -14.91
CA THR A 153 -13.04 -15.10 -14.90
C THR A 153 -13.72 -15.05 -13.53
N TYR A 154 -12.97 -15.31 -12.45
CA TYR A 154 -13.48 -15.22 -11.07
C TYR A 154 -14.05 -13.83 -10.78
N VAL A 155 -13.27 -12.79 -11.02
CA VAL A 155 -13.62 -11.40 -10.68
C VAL A 155 -14.82 -10.89 -11.49
N ASN A 156 -14.88 -11.19 -12.79
CA ASN A 156 -15.92 -10.64 -13.65
C ASN A 156 -17.17 -11.51 -13.70
N GLN A 157 -17.03 -12.84 -13.71
CA GLN A 157 -18.17 -13.74 -13.86
C GLN A 157 -18.79 -14.14 -12.52
N TYR A 158 -17.97 -14.37 -11.49
CA TYR A 158 -18.46 -14.82 -10.17
C TYR A 158 -18.70 -13.66 -9.21
N LEU A 159 -17.80 -12.66 -9.19
CA LEU A 159 -17.94 -11.49 -8.33
C LEU A 159 -18.64 -10.30 -9.00
N GLY A 160 -18.85 -10.33 -10.32
CA GLY A 160 -19.55 -9.26 -11.05
C GLY A 160 -18.87 -7.89 -10.98
N ARG A 161 -17.54 -7.85 -10.86
CA ARG A 161 -16.80 -6.59 -10.61
C ARG A 161 -16.45 -5.77 -11.86
N GLU A 162 -16.71 -6.29 -13.05
CA GLU A 162 -16.42 -5.63 -14.33
C GLU A 162 -14.98 -5.06 -14.44
N ALA A 163 -14.01 -5.76 -13.85
CA ALA A 163 -12.60 -5.41 -13.91
C ALA A 163 -12.11 -5.44 -15.36
N SER A 164 -11.64 -4.28 -15.83
CA SER A 164 -11.07 -4.13 -17.17
C SER A 164 -9.70 -4.79 -17.27
N ASN A 165 -9.25 -5.08 -18.49
CA ASN A 165 -7.91 -5.60 -18.68
C ASN A 165 -6.86 -4.66 -18.06
N ARG A 166 -5.91 -5.24 -17.33
CA ARG A 166 -4.82 -4.56 -16.59
C ARG A 166 -5.26 -3.78 -15.36
N THR A 167 -6.43 -4.07 -14.78
CA THR A 167 -6.86 -3.46 -13.51
C THR A 167 -6.69 -4.36 -12.29
N LEU A 168 -6.29 -5.62 -12.47
CA LEU A 168 -5.90 -6.51 -11.39
C LEU A 168 -4.41 -6.33 -11.04
N TYR A 169 -4.15 -6.17 -9.75
CA TYR A 169 -2.81 -5.96 -9.21
C TYR A 169 -2.51 -6.99 -8.14
N VAL A 170 -1.24 -7.39 -8.06
CA VAL A 170 -0.71 -8.16 -6.95
C VAL A 170 0.23 -7.28 -6.15
N VAL A 171 0.00 -7.18 -4.86
CA VAL A 171 0.84 -6.42 -3.94
C VAL A 171 2.14 -7.18 -3.73
N THR A 172 3.26 -6.55 -4.08
CA THR A 172 4.60 -7.15 -3.90
C THR A 172 5.35 -6.57 -2.70
N GLY A 173 4.85 -5.47 -2.14
CA GLY A 173 5.39 -4.83 -0.96
C GLY A 173 4.46 -3.74 -0.46
N CYS A 174 4.63 -3.36 0.80
CA CYS A 174 3.90 -2.29 1.46
C CYS A 174 4.75 -1.64 2.55
N ASP A 175 4.50 -0.36 2.80
CA ASP A 175 5.08 0.36 3.95
C ASP A 175 3.96 0.61 4.97
N LYS A 176 4.21 0.26 6.24
CA LYS A 176 3.21 0.38 7.32
C LYS A 176 3.70 1.30 8.42
N THR A 177 2.81 2.15 8.89
CA THR A 177 3.06 3.07 10.00
C THR A 177 1.82 3.12 10.89
N ASP A 178 2.01 3.40 12.17
CA ASP A 178 0.95 3.60 13.16
C ASP A 178 0.63 5.10 13.37
N SER A 179 1.46 5.99 12.82
CA SER A 179 1.31 7.44 12.97
C SER A 179 1.72 8.16 11.70
N TRP A 180 0.81 8.94 11.13
CA TRP A 180 1.08 9.71 9.93
C TRP A 180 0.30 11.02 9.89
N GLY A 181 0.78 11.97 9.09
CA GLY A 181 0.08 13.21 8.77
C GLY A 181 0.36 13.64 7.34
N ILE A 182 -0.64 14.18 6.64
CA ILE A 182 -0.48 14.65 5.26
C ILE A 182 -0.73 16.15 5.21
N ALA A 183 0.10 16.87 4.46
CA ALA A 183 -0.17 18.25 4.05
C ALA A 183 0.06 18.40 2.54
N ALA A 184 -0.87 19.10 1.88
CA ALA A 184 -0.76 19.45 0.47
C ALA A 184 -0.97 20.96 0.30
N ILE A 185 -0.12 21.58 -0.50
CA ILE A 185 -0.18 23.00 -0.82
C ILE A 185 -0.30 23.11 -2.34
N ALA A 186 -1.25 23.91 -2.82
CA ALA A 186 -1.35 24.33 -4.20
C ALA A 186 -1.78 25.80 -4.25
N LYS A 187 -0.95 26.65 -4.84
CA LYS A 187 -1.30 28.04 -5.15
C LYS A 187 -2.01 28.05 -6.50
N PRO A 188 -3.22 28.62 -6.60
CA PRO A 188 -3.87 28.78 -7.88
C PRO A 188 -2.99 29.65 -8.79
N SER A 189 -2.88 29.27 -10.06
CA SER A 189 -2.35 30.15 -11.10
C SER A 189 -3.34 31.29 -11.28
N GLN A 190 -2.89 32.53 -11.10
CA GLN A 190 -3.64 33.70 -11.59
C GLN A 190 -3.74 33.55 -13.11
N SER A 191 -4.96 33.38 -13.58
CA SER A 191 -5.36 33.46 -14.99
C SER A 191 -5.34 34.91 -15.47
#